data_AF-A0A9D6PQI6-F1
#
_entry.id   AF-A0A9D6PQI6-F1
#
_cell.length_a   1.000
_cell.length_b   1.000
_cell.length_c   1.000
_cell.angle_alpha   90.00
_cell.angle_beta   90.00
_cell.angle_gamma   90.00
#
_symmetry.space_group_name_H-M   'P 1'
#
loop_
_entity.id
_entity.type
_entity.pdbx_description
1 polymer ?
#
loop_
_entity_poly.entity_id
_entity_poly.type
_entity_poly.pdbx_seq_one_letter_code
_entity_poly.pdbx_strand_id
1 'polypeptide(L)'
;MLTKAPLEAVLPMMMVDVAVMLLYAWACLKAFNYPARFVQMATAMAGTGTLFQLLAWPLMAYLDYQQDIPSPGTSILLVFIMGWNLAVYAHIFRESFNVRLLSAFVLTLAYTAIIVSVSQFLFPGVGV
;
A
#
# COMPACT_ATOMS: atom_id res chain seq x y z
N MET A 1 13.22 4.58 7.84
CA MET A 1 13.18 5.23 6.50
C MET A 1 12.47 6.60 6.50
N LEU A 2 11.37 6.81 7.24
CA LEU A 2 10.75 8.15 7.40
C LEU A 2 11.54 9.15 8.26
N THR A 3 12.54 8.69 9.00
CA THR A 3 13.34 9.51 9.93
C THR A 3 14.44 10.36 9.26
N LYS A 4 14.73 10.16 7.96
CA LYS A 4 15.79 10.88 7.23
C LYS A 4 15.32 11.73 6.04
N ALA A 5 14.05 11.66 5.65
CA ALA A 5 13.51 12.52 4.61
C ALA A 5 13.22 13.91 5.19
N PRO A 6 13.56 15.01 4.47
CA PRO A 6 13.19 16.33 4.94
C PRO A 6 11.67 16.45 4.99
N LEU A 7 11.13 17.11 6.02
CA LEU A 7 9.68 17.19 6.28
C LEU A 7 8.89 17.71 5.07
N GLU A 8 9.53 18.59 4.28
CA GLU A 8 9.02 19.14 3.02
C GLU A 8 8.78 18.10 1.92
N ALA A 9 9.48 16.96 1.95
CA ALA A 9 9.32 15.88 0.98
C ALA A 9 8.29 14.83 1.43
N VAL A 10 8.02 14.70 2.73
CA VAL A 10 7.10 13.68 3.27
C VAL A 10 5.64 13.98 2.88
N LEU A 11 5.23 15.24 3.00
CA LEU A 11 3.88 15.68 2.61
C LEU A 11 3.55 15.38 1.14
N PRO A 12 4.36 15.81 0.14
CA PRO A 12 4.07 15.52 -1.25
C PRO A 12 4.12 14.02 -1.58
N MET A 13 4.98 13.22 -0.93
CA MET A 13 4.95 11.76 -1.07
C MET A 13 3.61 11.17 -0.63
N MET A 14 3.11 11.56 0.54
CA MET A 14 1.81 11.09 1.03
C MET A 14 0.66 11.53 0.13
N MET A 15 0.69 12.77 -0.38
CA MET A 15 -0.34 13.26 -1.30
C MET A 15 -0.34 12.48 -2.61
N VAL A 16 0.85 12.16 -3.15
CA VAL A 16 0.99 11.32 -4.35
C VAL A 16 0.45 9.91 -4.10
N ASP A 17 0.79 9.29 -2.98
CA ASP A 17 0.32 7.95 -2.62
C ASP A 17 -1.20 7.87 -2.56
N VAL A 18 -1.83 8.80 -1.85
CA VAL A 18 -3.29 8.92 -1.78
C VAL A 18 -3.90 9.22 -3.15
N ALA A 19 -3.29 10.10 -3.95
CA ALA A 19 -3.80 10.41 -5.29
C ALA A 19 -3.76 9.20 -6.22
N VAL A 20 -2.66 8.45 -6.24
CA VAL A 20 -2.52 7.20 -7.02
C VAL A 20 -3.56 6.18 -6.56
N MET A 21 -3.75 6.02 -5.25
CA MET A 21 -4.76 5.16 -4.66
C MET A 21 -6.18 5.49 -5.16
N LEU A 22 -6.57 6.77 -5.09
CA LEU A 22 -7.90 7.22 -5.52
C LEU A 22 -8.08 7.09 -7.05
N LEU A 23 -7.07 7.45 -7.83
CA LEU A 23 -7.11 7.34 -9.29
C LEU A 23 -7.22 5.88 -9.74
N TYR A 24 -6.47 4.98 -9.10
CA TYR A 24 -6.53 3.56 -9.37
C TYR A 24 -7.92 2.99 -9.05
N ALA A 25 -8.45 3.28 -7.87
CA ALA A 25 -9.79 2.84 -7.47
C ALA A 25 -10.86 3.34 -8.46
N TRP A 26 -10.79 4.61 -8.85
CA TRP A 26 -11.70 5.20 -9.82
C TRP A 26 -11.58 4.54 -11.20
N ALA A 27 -10.36 4.35 -11.71
CA ALA A 27 -10.11 3.74 -13.00
C ALA A 27 -10.67 2.31 -13.08
N CYS A 28 -10.41 1.50 -12.05
CA CYS A 28 -10.95 0.15 -11.97
C CYS A 28 -12.48 0.16 -11.86
N LEU A 29 -13.08 0.97 -10.98
CA LEU A 29 -14.54 1.00 -10.83
C LEU A 29 -15.25 1.48 -12.10
N LYS A 30 -14.65 2.40 -12.85
CA LYS A 30 -15.15 2.81 -14.15
C LYS A 30 -15.05 1.68 -15.18
N ALA A 31 -13.94 0.95 -15.21
CA ALA A 31 -13.76 -0.21 -16.10
C ALA A 31 -14.73 -1.36 -15.79
N PHE A 32 -15.03 -1.59 -14.50
CA PHE A 32 -15.96 -2.63 -14.05
C PHE A 32 -17.42 -2.14 -13.92
N ASN A 33 -17.71 -0.87 -14.24
CA ASN A 33 -19.05 -0.27 -14.24
C ASN A 33 -19.76 -0.26 -12.86
N TYR A 34 -18.98 -0.09 -11.76
CA TYR A 34 -19.49 0.02 -10.39
C TYR A 34 -19.16 1.35 -9.70
N PRO A 35 -19.43 2.53 -10.31
CA PRO A 35 -19.00 3.82 -9.76
C PRO A 35 -19.58 4.13 -8.36
N ALA A 36 -20.75 3.59 -8.03
CA ALA A 36 -21.41 3.77 -6.73
C ALA A 36 -20.61 3.19 -5.54
N ARG A 37 -19.66 2.27 -5.79
CA ARG A 37 -18.85 1.61 -4.76
C ARG A 37 -17.53 2.35 -4.45
N PHE A 38 -17.30 3.52 -5.06
CA PHE A 38 -16.04 4.27 -4.90
C PHE A 38 -15.73 4.62 -3.45
N VAL A 39 -16.70 5.20 -2.73
CA VAL A 39 -16.48 5.62 -1.33
C VAL A 39 -16.18 4.41 -0.44
N GLN A 40 -16.88 3.28 -0.65
CA GLN A 40 -16.66 2.06 0.12
C GLN A 40 -15.25 1.49 -0.13
N MET A 41 -14.83 1.39 -1.40
CA MET A 41 -13.52 0.87 -1.77
C MET A 41 -12.39 1.79 -1.27
N ALA A 42 -12.52 3.10 -1.49
CA ALA A 42 -11.53 4.09 -1.10
C ALA A 42 -11.34 4.15 0.43
N THR A 43 -12.44 4.13 1.20
CA THR A 43 -12.36 4.12 2.67
C THR A 43 -11.85 2.79 3.21
N ALA A 44 -12.19 1.66 2.61
CA ALA A 44 -11.64 0.35 2.97
C ALA A 44 -10.13 0.30 2.73
N MET A 45 -9.65 0.78 1.58
CA MET A 45 -8.22 0.84 1.27
C MET A 45 -7.47 1.81 2.18
N ALA A 46 -7.98 3.04 2.37
CA ALA A 46 -7.37 4.02 3.25
C ALA A 46 -7.31 3.54 4.69
N GLY A 47 -8.42 2.96 5.19
CA GLY A 47 -8.52 2.46 6.56
C GLY A 47 -7.60 1.28 6.81
N THR A 48 -7.62 0.26 5.93
CA THR A 48 -6.75 -0.90 6.06
C THR A 48 -5.28 -0.54 5.87
N GLY A 49 -4.95 0.29 4.89
CA GLY A 49 -3.59 0.81 4.69
C GLY A 49 -3.07 1.53 5.92
N THR A 50 -3.86 2.41 6.53
CA THR A 50 -3.51 3.10 7.79
C THR A 50 -3.28 2.10 8.92
N LEU A 51 -4.17 1.11 9.09
CA LEU A 51 -4.01 0.07 10.10
C LEU A 51 -2.71 -0.72 9.92
N PHE A 52 -2.38 -1.11 8.68
CA PHE A 52 -1.15 -1.82 8.39
C PHE A 52 0.10 -0.94 8.62
N GLN A 53 0.03 0.35 8.32
CA GLN A 53 1.13 1.28 8.66
C GLN A 53 1.32 1.42 10.17
N LEU A 54 0.23 1.54 10.94
CA LEU A 54 0.30 1.57 12.41
C LEU A 54 0.87 0.27 12.99
N LEU A 55 0.47 -0.88 12.43
CA LEU A 55 1.02 -2.19 12.82
C LEU A 55 2.49 -2.35 12.44
N ALA A 56 2.91 -1.81 11.29
CA ALA A 56 4.29 -1.87 10.82
C ALA A 56 5.20 -0.89 11.56
N TRP A 57 4.69 0.23 12.08
CA TRP A 57 5.48 1.25 12.77
C TRP A 57 6.37 0.68 13.88
N PRO A 58 5.88 -0.01 14.93
CA PRO A 58 6.74 -0.48 16.02
C PRO A 58 7.85 -1.40 15.52
N LEU A 59 7.56 -2.19 14.48
CA LEU A 59 8.53 -3.06 13.82
C LEU A 59 9.62 -2.26 13.10
N MET A 60 9.23 -1.20 12.38
CA MET A 60 10.17 -0.29 11.71
C MET A 60 11.02 0.50 12.71
N ALA A 61 10.44 0.94 13.82
CA ALA A 61 11.18 1.62 14.90
C ALA A 61 12.22 0.70 15.55
N TYR A 62 11.86 -0.58 15.75
CA TYR A 62 12.78 -1.59 16.25
C TYR A 62 13.95 -1.87 15.30
N LEU A 63 13.68 -1.91 13.99
CA LEU A 63 14.71 -2.08 12.96
C LEU A 63 15.68 -0.90 12.87
N ASP A 64 15.17 0.34 12.98
CA ASP A 64 16.01 1.55 12.96
C ASP A 64 16.93 1.61 14.20
N TYR A 65 16.47 1.09 15.34
CA TYR A 65 17.24 0.99 16.57
C TYR A 65 18.36 -0.04 16.49
N GLN A 66 18.10 -1.21 15.89
CA GLN A 66 19.06 -2.33 15.89
C GLN A 66 20.34 -2.04 15.07
N GLN A 67 20.33 -1.13 14.08
CA GLN A 67 21.44 -0.77 13.15
C GLN A 67 22.12 -1.96 12.39
N ASP A 68 21.86 -3.20 12.80
CA ASP A 68 22.39 -4.46 12.30
C ASP A 68 21.36 -5.22 11.43
N ILE A 69 21.82 -6.31 10.81
CA ILE A 69 21.00 -7.20 9.98
C ILE A 69 19.75 -7.66 10.77
N PRO A 70 18.53 -7.50 10.22
CA PRO A 70 17.30 -7.92 10.89
C PRO A 70 17.37 -9.38 11.32
N SER A 71 16.99 -9.67 12.58
CA SER A 71 16.89 -11.05 13.04
C SER A 71 15.93 -11.85 12.13
N PRO A 72 16.16 -13.16 11.92
CA PRO A 72 15.30 -13.98 11.06
C PRO A 72 13.81 -13.88 11.42
N GLY A 73 13.48 -13.81 12.71
CA GLY A 73 12.10 -13.64 13.18
C GLY A 73 11.48 -12.30 12.76
N THR A 74 12.25 -11.22 12.78
CA THR A 74 11.81 -9.89 12.34
C THR A 74 11.54 -9.85 10.84
N SER A 75 12.42 -10.46 10.04
CA SER A 75 12.25 -10.58 8.59
C SER A 75 11.01 -11.40 8.22
N ILE A 76 10.77 -12.53 8.89
CA ILE A 76 9.56 -13.35 8.67
C ILE A 76 8.30 -12.56 9.00
N LEU A 77 8.31 -11.82 10.11
CA LEU A 77 7.17 -11.00 10.52
C LEU A 77 6.88 -9.88 9.51
N LEU A 78 7.91 -9.21 8.97
CA LEU A 78 7.76 -8.22 7.90
C LEU A 78 7.09 -8.82 6.67
N VAL A 79 7.61 -9.95 6.17
CA VAL A 79 7.06 -10.64 5.00
C VAL A 79 5.61 -11.07 5.25
N PHE A 80 5.30 -11.54 6.47
CA PHE A 80 3.94 -11.90 6.86
C PHE A 80 3.00 -10.68 6.83
N ILE A 81 3.40 -9.54 7.40
CA ILE A 81 2.60 -8.30 7.39
C ILE A 81 2.37 -7.82 5.95
N MET A 82 3.40 -7.85 5.11
CA MET A 82 3.28 -7.46 3.69
C MET A 82 2.36 -8.41 2.92
N GLY A 83 2.52 -9.72 3.11
CA GLY A 83 1.65 -10.72 2.48
C GLY A 83 0.19 -10.61 2.94
N TRP A 84 -0.02 -10.33 4.22
CA TRP A 84 -1.35 -10.11 4.78
C TRP A 84 -1.99 -8.84 4.23
N ASN A 85 -1.24 -7.75 4.09
CA ASN A 85 -1.72 -6.53 3.45
C ASN A 85 -2.18 -6.79 2.00
N LEU A 86 -1.35 -7.50 1.22
CA LEU A 86 -1.71 -7.91 -0.14
C LEU A 86 -2.98 -8.76 -0.20
N ALA A 87 -3.12 -9.72 0.71
CA ALA A 87 -4.31 -10.55 0.79
C ALA A 87 -5.56 -9.71 1.11
N VAL A 88 -5.48 -8.77 2.06
CA VAL A 88 -6.58 -7.87 2.41
C VAL A 88 -6.99 -7.01 1.21
N TYR A 89 -6.05 -6.44 0.46
CA TYR A 89 -6.37 -5.67 -0.75
C TYR A 89 -7.02 -6.53 -1.84
N ALA A 90 -6.53 -7.75 -2.06
CA ALA A 90 -7.16 -8.68 -2.99
C ALA A 90 -8.60 -9.03 -2.56
N HIS A 91 -8.85 -9.20 -1.26
CA HIS A 91 -10.20 -9.39 -0.75
C HIS A 91 -11.10 -8.15 -0.96
N ILE A 92 -10.60 -6.94 -0.72
CA ILE A 92 -11.32 -5.68 -0.97
C ILE A 92 -11.68 -5.56 -2.46
N PHE A 93 -10.73 -5.84 -3.36
CA PHE A 93 -10.95 -5.75 -4.81
C PHE A 93 -11.94 -6.79 -5.29
N ARG A 94 -11.84 -8.03 -4.79
CA ARG A 94 -12.80 -9.09 -5.09
C ARG A 94 -14.22 -8.65 -4.73
N GLU A 95 -14.41 -8.09 -3.54
CA GLU A 95 -15.74 -7.68 -3.07
C GLU A 95 -16.26 -6.41 -3.79
N SER A 96 -15.34 -5.50 -4.14
CA SER A 96 -15.70 -4.25 -4.81
C SER A 96 -16.09 -4.45 -6.27
N PHE A 97 -15.41 -5.36 -6.97
CA PHE A 97 -15.61 -5.60 -8.41
C PHE A 97 -16.43 -6.87 -8.73
N ASN A 98 -16.77 -7.68 -7.72
CA ASN A 98 -17.41 -8.98 -7.89
C ASN A 98 -16.65 -9.91 -8.87
N VAL A 99 -15.32 -9.90 -8.78
CA VAL A 99 -14.43 -10.68 -9.67
C VAL A 99 -13.90 -11.94 -8.99
N ARG A 100 -13.34 -12.86 -9.78
CA ARG A 100 -12.64 -14.04 -9.23
C ARG A 100 -11.42 -13.61 -8.42
N LEU A 101 -11.06 -14.41 -7.40
CA LEU A 101 -9.92 -14.12 -6.52
C LEU A 101 -8.61 -13.91 -7.31
N LEU A 102 -8.40 -14.69 -8.38
CA LEU A 102 -7.22 -14.53 -9.25
C LEU A 102 -7.17 -13.14 -9.91
N SER A 103 -8.30 -12.65 -10.43
CA SER A 103 -8.39 -11.32 -11.04
C SER A 103 -8.15 -10.22 -10.01
N ALA A 104 -8.71 -10.36 -8.80
CA ALA A 104 -8.48 -9.42 -7.71
C ALA A 104 -7.01 -9.40 -7.25
N PHE A 105 -6.35 -10.56 -7.25
CA PHE A 105 -4.93 -10.66 -6.95
C PHE A 105 -4.07 -9.96 -8.02
N VAL A 106 -4.37 -10.17 -9.31
CA VAL A 106 -3.71 -9.46 -10.41
C VAL A 106 -3.90 -7.95 -10.30
N LEU A 107 -5.11 -7.48 -9.97
CA LEU A 107 -5.37 -6.07 -9.71
C LEU A 107 -4.53 -5.56 -8.54
N THR A 108 -4.41 -6.32 -7.46
CA THR A 108 -3.59 -5.94 -6.30
C THR A 108 -2.12 -5.82 -6.67
N LEU A 109 -1.57 -6.78 -7.42
CA LEU A 109 -0.20 -6.70 -7.91
C LEU A 109 0.01 -5.51 -8.85
N ALA A 110 -0.95 -5.23 -9.74
CA ALA A 110 -0.90 -4.07 -10.62
C ALA A 110 -0.91 -2.76 -9.82
N TYR A 111 -1.74 -2.67 -8.79
CA TYR A 111 -1.77 -1.52 -7.88
C TYR A 111 -0.42 -1.33 -7.19
N THR A 112 0.14 -2.39 -6.57
CA THR A 112 1.44 -2.34 -5.90
C THR A 112 2.56 -1.95 -6.87
N ALA A 113 2.57 -2.50 -8.09
CA ALA A 113 3.56 -2.15 -9.10
C ALA A 113 3.44 -0.68 -9.53
N ILE A 114 2.22 -0.16 -9.71
CA ILE A 114 1.99 1.25 -10.07
C ILE A 114 2.51 2.16 -8.97
N ILE A 115 2.13 1.93 -7.71
CA ILE A 115 2.54 2.82 -6.63
C ILE A 115 4.05 2.83 -6.43
N VAL A 116 4.70 1.68 -6.50
CA VAL A 116 6.17 1.58 -6.44
C VAL A 116 6.80 2.31 -7.61
N SER A 117 6.30 2.11 -8.84
CA SER A 117 6.85 2.76 -10.04
C SER A 117 6.69 4.28 -9.99
N VAL A 118 5.52 4.78 -9.58
CA VAL A 118 5.25 6.21 -9.44
C VAL A 118 6.13 6.83 -8.35
N SER A 119 6.28 6.15 -7.21
CA SER A 119 7.12 6.63 -6.12
C SER A 119 8.59 6.71 -6.51
N GLN A 120 9.11 5.68 -7.18
CA GLN A 120 10.50 5.65 -7.67
C GLN A 120 10.76 6.72 -8.74
N PHE A 121 9.77 6.97 -9.61
CA PHE A 121 9.87 7.97 -10.66
C PHE A 121 9.85 9.41 -10.11
N LEU A 122 8.97 9.70 -9.14
CA LEU A 122 8.80 11.05 -8.58
C LEU A 122 9.78 11.36 -7.45
N PHE A 123 10.21 10.35 -6.69
CA PHE A 123 11.10 10.50 -5.53
C PHE A 123 12.30 9.56 -5.62
N PRO A 124 13.13 9.69 -6.68
CA PRO A 124 14.31 8.85 -6.85
C PRO A 124 15.29 9.07 -5.68
N GLY A 125 15.67 7.97 -5.01
CA GLY A 125 16.62 7.99 -3.89
C GLY A 125 16.00 7.92 -2.50
N VAL A 126 14.67 7.95 -2.39
CA VAL A 126 13.95 7.55 -1.18
C VAL A 126 13.61 6.08 -1.33
N GLY A 127 14.38 5.19 -0.71
CA GLY A 127 14.16 3.75 -0.82
C GLY A 127 12.74 3.39 -0.35
N VAL A 128 11.91 2.94 -1.28
CA VAL A 128 10.64 2.23 -1.03
C VAL A 128 10.95 0.76 -0.82
#